data_AF-A0A6B3EBT4-F1
#
_entry.id   AF-A0A6B3EBT4-F1
#
_cell.length_a   1.000
_cell.length_b   1.000
_cell.length_c   1.000
_cell.angle_alpha   90.00
_cell.angle_beta   90.00
_cell.angle_gamma   90.00
#
_symmetry.space_group_name_H-M   'P 1'
#
loop_
_entity.id
_entity.type
_entity.pdbx_description
1 polymer ?
#
loop_
_entity_poly.entity_id
_entity_poly.type
_entity_poly.pdbx_seq_one_letter_code
_entity_poly.pdbx_strand_id
1 'polypeptide(L)'
;VWEKIGGNFGSVAKDLSTGLDGHQYFVPLYQYPWVVFYRKSLFKKNGYTVPTTWDAWLALCKKMKKDGLIPIAFGDKDGWPALGTFDILNMRING
;
A
#
# COMPACT_ATOMS: atom_id res chain seq x y z
N VAL A 1 -15.28 -22.01 16.12
CA VAL A 1 -14.16 -22.15 15.14
C VAL A 1 -12.94 -21.36 15.60
N TRP A 2 -13.07 -20.06 15.82
CA TRP A 2 -11.98 -19.18 16.22
C TRP A 2 -11.28 -19.54 17.53
N GLU A 3 -11.96 -20.15 18.50
CA GLU A 3 -11.32 -20.73 19.70
C GLU A 3 -10.24 -21.77 19.37
N LYS A 4 -10.43 -22.54 18.28
CA LYS A 4 -9.51 -23.61 17.87
C LYS A 4 -8.36 -23.11 16.99
N ILE A 5 -8.64 -22.16 16.09
CA ILE A 5 -7.68 -21.74 15.05
C ILE A 5 -7.11 -20.34 15.28
N GLY A 6 -7.65 -19.58 16.24
CA GLY A 6 -7.30 -18.17 16.43
C GLY A 6 -5.85 -17.93 16.82
N GLY A 7 -5.15 -18.92 17.39
CA GLY A 7 -3.72 -18.84 17.65
C GLY A 7 -2.85 -18.73 16.38
N ASN A 8 -3.39 -19.14 15.23
CA ASN A 8 -2.66 -19.14 13.95
C ASN A 8 -2.70 -17.78 13.23
N PHE A 9 -3.48 -16.83 13.73
CA PHE A 9 -3.72 -15.54 13.08
C PHE A 9 -3.24 -14.38 13.97
N GLY A 10 -2.52 -13.43 13.37
CA GLY A 10 -2.15 -12.16 14.02
C GLY A 10 -3.38 -11.27 14.28
N SER A 11 -3.19 -10.20 15.05
CA SER A 11 -4.27 -9.27 15.44
C SER A 11 -5.02 -8.71 14.23
N VAL A 12 -4.31 -8.22 13.21
CA VAL A 12 -4.91 -7.65 11.99
C VAL A 12 -5.88 -8.62 11.32
N ALA A 13 -5.53 -9.91 11.24
CA ALA A 13 -6.37 -10.94 10.64
C ALA A 13 -7.62 -11.25 11.48
N LYS A 14 -7.54 -11.10 12.81
CA LYS A 14 -8.69 -11.21 13.70
C LYS A 14 -9.59 -9.99 13.57
N ASP A 15 -9.00 -8.80 13.57
CA ASP A 15 -9.72 -7.52 13.51
C ASP A 15 -10.51 -7.42 12.20
N LEU A 16 -9.89 -7.71 11.05
CA LEU A 16 -10.59 -7.71 9.76
C LEU A 16 -11.72 -8.75 9.69
N SER A 17 -11.67 -9.79 10.53
CA SER A 17 -12.68 -10.85 10.59
C SER A 17 -13.81 -10.55 11.57
N THR A 18 -13.71 -9.46 12.34
CA THR A 18 -14.60 -9.12 13.46
C THR A 18 -15.57 -8.02 13.04
N GLY A 19 -16.86 -8.25 13.23
CA GLY A 19 -17.89 -7.24 13.02
C GLY A 19 -17.94 -6.21 14.15
N LEU A 20 -18.75 -5.17 13.96
CA LEU A 20 -18.90 -4.09 14.94
C LEU A 20 -19.52 -4.55 16.28
N ASP A 21 -20.16 -5.71 16.29
CA ASP A 21 -20.71 -6.36 17.49
C ASP A 21 -19.69 -7.25 18.23
N GLY A 22 -18.44 -7.30 17.75
CA GLY A 22 -17.36 -8.07 18.35
C GLY A 22 -17.34 -9.55 17.97
N HIS A 23 -18.24 -10.00 17.08
CA HIS A 23 -18.26 -11.39 16.62
C HIS A 23 -17.41 -11.58 15.35
N GLN A 24 -16.74 -12.73 15.26
CA GLN A 24 -15.91 -13.08 14.10
C GLN A 24 -16.72 -13.87 13.06
N TYR A 25 -16.78 -13.36 11.82
CA TYR A 25 -17.73 -13.85 10.80
C TYR A 25 -17.13 -14.68 9.68
N PHE A 26 -15.83 -14.55 9.42
CA PHE A 26 -15.16 -15.33 8.39
C PHE A 26 -13.78 -15.79 8.85
N VAL A 27 -13.12 -16.63 8.05
CA VAL A 27 -11.74 -17.07 8.26
C VAL A 27 -10.92 -16.61 7.04
N PRO A 28 -9.92 -15.74 7.21
CA PRO A 28 -9.17 -15.20 6.07
C PRO A 28 -8.23 -16.25 5.49
N LEU A 29 -8.13 -16.28 4.15
CA LEU A 29 -7.26 -17.21 3.43
C LEU A 29 -6.01 -16.54 2.87
N TYR A 30 -6.19 -15.47 2.09
CA TYR A 30 -5.10 -14.68 1.54
C TYR A 30 -5.51 -13.22 1.35
N GLN A 31 -4.52 -12.36 1.15
CA GLN A 31 -4.67 -10.94 0.84
C GLN A 31 -3.57 -10.52 -0.15
N TYR A 32 -3.70 -9.33 -0.73
CA TYR A 32 -2.66 -8.74 -1.56
C TYR A 32 -2.50 -7.25 -1.24
N PRO A 33 -1.28 -6.71 -1.34
CA PRO A 33 -1.03 -5.33 -0.97
C PRO A 33 -1.23 -4.37 -2.14
N TRP A 34 -1.72 -3.18 -1.84
CA TRP A 34 -1.62 -2.00 -2.72
C TRP A 34 -0.36 -1.23 -2.36
N VAL A 35 0.62 -1.22 -3.26
CA VAL A 35 1.97 -0.65 -3.00
C VAL A 35 2.54 0.04 -4.22
N VAL A 36 3.56 0.86 -3.99
CA VAL A 36 4.38 1.46 -5.05
C VAL A 36 5.38 0.43 -5.56
N PHE A 37 5.22 0.02 -6.81
CA PHE A 37 6.19 -0.82 -7.50
C PHE A 37 7.29 0.01 -8.16
N TYR A 38 8.50 -0.54 -8.24
CA TYR A 38 9.62 0.08 -8.96
C TYR A 38 10.58 -0.95 -9.55
N ARG A 39 11.37 -0.52 -10.55
CA ARG A 39 12.40 -1.35 -11.17
C ARG A 39 13.73 -1.22 -10.42
N LYS A 40 14.16 -2.29 -9.74
CA LYS A 40 15.41 -2.32 -8.96
C LYS A 40 16.66 -1.92 -9.75
N SER A 41 16.79 -2.38 -11.00
CA SER A 41 17.94 -2.04 -11.85
C SER A 41 17.99 -0.55 -12.23
N LEU A 42 16.82 0.10 -12.39
CA LEU A 42 16.73 1.54 -12.63
C LEU A 42 17.17 2.34 -11.40
N PHE A 43 16.69 1.93 -10.22
CA PHE A 43 17.08 2.57 -8.96
C PHE A 43 18.60 2.47 -8.73
N LYS A 44 19.17 1.28 -8.95
CA LYS A 44 20.63 1.08 -8.85
C LYS A 44 21.40 1.95 -9.86
N LYS A 45 20.95 2.01 -11.12
CA LYS A 45 21.61 2.80 -12.18
C LYS A 45 21.63 4.29 -11.87
N ASN A 46 20.53 4.83 -11.33
CA ASN A 46 20.36 6.27 -11.11
C ASN A 46 20.66 6.72 -9.67
N GLY A 47 21.10 5.81 -8.80
CA GLY A 47 21.39 6.09 -7.39
C GLY A 47 20.14 6.48 -6.58
N TYR A 48 18.97 5.93 -6.92
CA TYR A 48 17.74 6.18 -6.17
C TYR A 48 17.64 5.26 -4.95
N THR A 49 17.12 5.78 -3.85
CA THR A 49 16.79 5.03 -2.63
C THR A 49 15.28 4.93 -2.46
N VAL A 50 14.83 3.89 -1.75
CA VAL A 50 13.41 3.76 -1.40
C VAL A 50 13.07 4.86 -0.38
N PRO A 51 12.16 5.79 -0.70
CA PRO A 51 11.80 6.87 0.21
C PRO A 51 10.87 6.34 1.30
N THR A 52 11.09 6.81 2.53
CA THR A 52 10.31 6.41 3.72
C THR A 52 9.47 7.55 4.29
N THR A 53 9.63 8.77 3.76
CA THR A 53 8.88 9.97 4.16
C THR A 53 8.30 10.66 2.94
N TRP A 54 7.29 11.51 3.16
CA TRP A 54 6.66 12.31 2.11
C TRP A 54 7.66 13.26 1.42
N ASP A 55 8.51 13.94 2.18
CA ASP A 55 9.53 14.83 1.62
C ASP A 55 10.56 14.08 0.78
N ALA A 56 11.00 12.90 1.23
CA ALA A 56 11.90 12.04 0.46
C ALA A 56 11.24 11.53 -0.82
N TRP A 57 9.94 11.20 -0.77
CA TRP A 57 9.15 10.81 -1.94
C TRP A 57 9.08 11.94 -2.96
N LEU A 58 8.73 13.16 -2.53
CA LEU A 58 8.67 14.34 -3.41
C LEU A 58 10.05 14.69 -3.99
N ALA A 59 11.12 14.58 -3.20
CA ALA A 59 12.48 14.78 -3.66
C ALA A 59 12.87 13.77 -4.75
N LEU A 60 12.52 12.49 -4.55
CA LEU A 60 12.72 11.44 -5.55
C LEU A 60 11.94 11.73 -6.83
N CYS A 61 10.67 12.12 -6.74
CA CYS A 61 9.87 12.48 -7.92
C CYS A 61 10.46 13.67 -8.69
N LYS A 62 10.95 14.69 -7.99
CA LYS A 62 11.65 15.83 -8.61
C LYS A 62 12.93 15.38 -9.32
N LYS A 63 13.71 14.48 -8.72
CA LYS A 63 14.91 13.90 -9.33
C LYS A 63 14.58 13.09 -10.59
N MET A 64 13.59 12.20 -10.52
CA MET A 64 13.13 11.42 -11.68
C MET A 64 12.71 12.31 -12.85
N LYS A 65 11.99 13.42 -12.59
CA LYS A 65 11.65 14.40 -13.63
C LYS A 65 12.89 15.04 -14.27
N LYS A 66 13.90 15.43 -13.47
CA LYS A 66 15.17 15.98 -13.98
C LYS A 66 15.94 14.95 -14.82
N ASP A 67 15.85 13.68 -14.46
CA ASP A 67 16.45 12.56 -15.19
C ASP A 67 15.62 12.14 -16.43
N GLY A 68 14.58 12.90 -16.80
CA GLY A 68 13.76 12.68 -18.00
C GLY A 68 12.69 11.59 -17.87
N LEU A 69 12.34 11.19 -16.63
CA LEU A 69 11.38 10.13 -16.36
C LEU A 69 10.04 10.67 -15.84
N ILE A 70 8.98 9.90 -16.12
CA ILE A 70 7.69 10.04 -15.44
C ILE A 70 7.81 9.32 -14.07
N PRO A 71 7.67 10.00 -12.93
CA PRO A 71 7.91 9.38 -11.63
C PRO A 71 6.86 8.34 -11.22
N ILE A 72 5.60 8.57 -11.62
CA ILE A 72 4.46 7.71 -11.30
C ILE A 72 3.70 7.49 -12.59
N ALA A 73 3.69 6.24 -13.06
CA ALA A 73 2.74 5.85 -14.09
C ALA A 73 1.34 5.84 -13.46
N PHE A 74 0.42 6.60 -14.03
CA PHE A 74 -0.92 6.77 -13.49
C PHE A 74 -1.94 6.73 -14.63
N GLY A 75 -2.98 5.91 -14.47
CA GLY A 75 -4.05 5.76 -15.44
C GLY A 75 -5.34 5.43 -14.71
N ASP A 76 -6.41 6.10 -15.09
CA ASP A 76 -7.69 6.02 -14.38
C ASP A 76 -8.89 5.87 -15.34
N LYS A 77 -8.63 5.38 -16.56
CA LYS A 77 -9.72 5.12 -17.52
C LYS A 77 -10.75 4.13 -16.97
N ASP A 78 -10.30 3.20 -16.13
CA ASP A 78 -11.13 2.15 -15.52
C ASP A 78 -11.80 2.63 -14.22
N GLY A 79 -11.54 3.86 -13.75
CA GLY A 79 -12.15 4.53 -12.60
C GLY A 79 -11.72 4.02 -11.22
N TRP A 80 -11.61 2.70 -11.03
CA TRP A 80 -11.17 2.13 -9.74
C TRP A 80 -9.70 2.42 -9.37
N PRO A 81 -8.73 2.60 -10.31
CA PRO A 81 -7.33 2.78 -9.92
C PRO A 81 -7.07 4.02 -9.05
N ALA A 82 -7.76 5.14 -9.29
CA ALA A 82 -7.59 6.35 -8.48
C ALA A 82 -8.15 6.20 -7.06
N LEU A 83 -9.11 5.30 -6.82
CA LEU A 83 -9.68 5.07 -5.49
C LEU A 83 -8.60 4.61 -4.49
N GLY A 84 -7.71 3.71 -4.91
CA GLY A 84 -6.59 3.28 -4.06
C GLY A 84 -5.61 4.41 -3.72
N THR A 85 -5.50 5.44 -4.57
CA THR A 85 -4.70 6.64 -4.27
C THR A 85 -5.39 7.50 -3.22
N PHE A 86 -6.71 7.66 -3.30
CA PHE A 86 -7.49 8.34 -2.27
C PHE A 86 -7.37 7.60 -0.93
N ASP A 87 -7.58 6.28 -0.93
CA ASP A 87 -7.54 5.45 0.29
C ASP A 87 -6.22 5.58 1.03
N ILE A 88 -5.08 5.46 0.33
CA ILE A 88 -3.76 5.52 0.99
C ILE A 88 -3.43 6.92 1.50
N LEU A 89 -3.89 7.98 0.83
CA LEU A 89 -3.72 9.35 1.33
C LEU A 89 -4.59 9.59 2.57
N ASN A 90 -5.85 9.14 2.54
CA ASN A 90 -6.76 9.27 3.68
C ASN A 90 -6.20 8.52 4.91
N MET A 91 -5.77 7.27 4.74
CA MET A 91 -5.16 6.47 5.83
C MET A 91 -3.87 7.09 6.40
N ARG A 92 -3.12 7.85 5.59
CA ARG A 92 -1.84 8.46 6.03
C ARG A 92 -2.01 9.83 6.68
N ILE A 93 -3.08 10.54 6.36
CA ILE A 93 -3.31 11.91 6.82
C ILE A 93 -4.39 11.94 7.93
N ASN A 94 -5.46 11.17 7.78
CA ASN A 94 -6.66 11.24 8.63
C ASN A 94 -6.85 10.02 9.53
N GLY A 95 -6.19 8.90 9.25
CA GLY A 95 -6.35 7.64 10.00
C GLY A 95 -7.61 6.89 9.59
#